data_AF-A0A9W8JSM6-F1
#
_entry.id   AF-A0A9W8JSM6-F1
#
_cell.length_a   1.000
_cell.length_b   1.000
_cell.length_c   1.000
_cell.angle_alpha   90.00
_cell.angle_beta   90.00
_cell.angle_gamma   90.00
#
_symmetry.space_group_name_H-M   'P 1'
#
loop_
_entity.id
_entity.type
_entity.pdbx_description
1 polymer ?
#
loop_
_entity_poly.entity_id
_entity_poly.type
_entity_poly.pdbx_seq_one_letter_code
_entity_poly.pdbx_strand_id
1 'polypeptide(L)'
;MISTIFLPFVITVYAITGFSPNIQPLVQMLGACMIPGNPQANMYFTLYGFNTLDQARGLIRDLKMGQYTKLPPRVTFTVQSLGAVVGGLLNYVIMKVIISSQREILLEVQGTNIWSGQQVQSFNSNAISWGALGNILYAPGGRYAIIPFAILIGLGVPIPFWLIHKKWPNIHADKVVTPILCWTIGYLSVGINSSVFTTFMLAVFSQYYLRKFRPRWFRKYNFLLSAALDGGTQVMVFVFTFAVGGGSGKVVDMPRWALNPIGNPDYCKRLT
;
A
#
# COMPACT_ATOMS: atom_id res chain seq x y z
N MET A 1 19.82 4.16 10.73
CA MET A 1 20.65 2.94 10.92
C MET A 1 19.87 1.67 10.62
N ILE A 2 18.69 1.44 11.21
CA ILE A 2 17.83 0.27 10.91
C ILE A 2 17.52 0.17 9.40
N SER A 3 17.14 1.28 8.78
CA SER A 3 16.85 1.34 7.33
C SER A 3 18.00 0.86 6.47
N THR A 4 19.23 1.26 6.78
CA THR A 4 20.41 0.85 6.02
C THR A 4 20.61 -0.67 6.05
N ILE A 5 20.27 -1.32 7.16
CA ILE A 5 20.41 -2.77 7.35
C ILE A 5 19.31 -3.53 6.59
N PHE A 6 18.06 -3.05 6.65
CA PHE A 6 16.94 -3.73 5.99
C PHE A 6 16.88 -3.50 4.48
N LEU A 7 17.49 -2.42 3.98
CA LEU A 7 17.42 -2.01 2.57
C LEU A 7 17.86 -3.11 1.59
N PRO A 8 19.03 -3.77 1.74
CA PRO A 8 19.49 -4.77 0.78
C PRO A 8 18.55 -5.98 0.71
N PHE A 9 18.03 -6.43 1.85
CA PHE A 9 17.10 -7.56 1.92
C PHE A 9 15.78 -7.24 1.21
N VAL A 10 15.18 -6.10 1.55
CA VAL A 10 13.89 -5.68 1.00
C VAL A 10 13.98 -5.45 -0.52
N ILE A 11 15.07 -4.86 -0.99
CA ILE A 11 15.28 -4.61 -2.42
C ILE A 11 15.55 -5.91 -3.17
N THR A 12 16.31 -6.85 -2.61
CA THR A 12 16.58 -8.13 -3.26
C THR A 12 15.29 -8.93 -3.44
N VAL A 13 14.45 -8.99 -2.40
CA VAL A 13 13.12 -9.61 -2.48
C VAL A 13 12.28 -8.94 -3.56
N TYR A 14 12.23 -7.60 -3.58
CA TYR A 14 11.47 -6.85 -4.58
C TYR A 14 11.98 -7.08 -6.01
N ALA A 15 13.30 -7.13 -6.20
CA ALA A 15 13.92 -7.33 -7.52
C ALA A 15 13.65 -8.74 -8.08
N ILE A 16 13.60 -9.77 -7.23
CA ILE A 16 13.38 -11.16 -7.65
C ILE A 16 11.88 -11.46 -7.82
N THR A 17 11.07 -11.04 -6.86
CA THR A 17 9.64 -11.44 -6.81
C THR A 17 8.70 -10.42 -7.44
N GLY A 18 9.15 -9.18 -7.65
CA GLY A 18 8.28 -8.06 -8.01
C GLY A 18 7.33 -7.63 -6.88
N PHE A 19 7.37 -8.29 -5.72
CA PHE A 19 6.51 -8.04 -4.57
C PHE A 19 7.26 -7.25 -3.49
N SER A 20 6.59 -6.25 -2.93
CA SER A 20 7.16 -5.44 -1.85
C SER A 20 6.48 -5.78 -0.52
N PRO A 21 7.19 -6.47 0.39
CA PRO A 21 6.63 -6.75 1.71
C PRO A 21 6.52 -5.47 2.55
N ASN A 22 5.38 -5.30 3.22
CA ASN A 22 5.20 -4.19 4.16
C ASN A 22 5.94 -4.49 5.48
N ILE A 23 7.03 -3.78 5.72
CA ILE A 23 7.87 -3.89 6.93
C ILE A 23 7.51 -2.87 8.02
N GLN A 24 6.53 -2.00 7.76
CA GLN A 24 6.11 -0.94 8.70
C GLN A 24 5.75 -1.50 10.08
N PRO A 25 4.94 -2.58 10.22
CA PRO A 25 4.61 -3.13 11.54
C PRO A 25 5.83 -3.63 12.30
N LEU A 26 6.83 -4.16 11.59
CA LEU A 26 8.08 -4.62 12.20
C LEU A 26 8.90 -3.45 12.75
N VAL A 27 9.00 -2.36 11.99
CA VAL A 27 9.67 -1.13 12.45
C VAL A 27 8.93 -0.54 13.66
N GLN A 28 7.61 -0.55 13.66
CA GLN A 28 6.79 -0.08 14.77
C GLN A 28 6.94 -0.96 16.02
N MET A 29 7.03 -2.27 15.84
CA MET A 29 7.30 -3.21 16.92
C MET A 29 8.67 -2.94 17.55
N LEU A 30 9.72 -2.78 16.74
CA LEU A 30 11.06 -2.45 17.23
C LEU A 30 11.08 -1.08 17.95
N GLY A 31 10.41 -0.07 17.38
CA GLY A 31 10.29 1.26 17.99
C GLY A 31 9.58 1.22 19.35
N ALA A 32 8.51 0.43 19.44
CA ALA A 32 7.77 0.21 20.68
C ALA A 32 8.59 -0.52 21.76
N CYS A 33 9.42 -1.50 21.37
CA CYS A 33 10.33 -2.16 22.31
C CYS A 33 11.40 -1.21 22.84
N MET A 34 11.86 -0.25 22.03
CA MET A 34 12.88 0.73 22.43
C MET A 34 12.31 1.86 23.31
N ILE A 35 11.14 2.40 22.93
CA ILE A 35 10.47 3.49 23.66
C ILE A 35 9.00 3.12 23.87
N PRO A 36 8.70 2.34 24.92
CA PRO A 36 7.34 1.93 25.19
C PRO A 36 6.48 3.07 25.73
N GLY A 37 5.17 3.03 25.43
CA GLY A 37 4.18 3.95 25.99
C GLY A 37 4.05 5.28 25.25
N ASN A 38 4.85 5.53 24.21
CA ASN A 38 4.81 6.79 23.46
C ASN A 38 4.52 6.57 21.95
N PRO A 39 3.28 6.82 21.50
CA PRO A 39 2.89 6.73 20.08
C PRO A 39 3.66 7.69 19.17
N GLN A 40 3.99 8.90 19.66
CA GLN A 40 4.68 9.91 18.86
C GLN A 40 6.11 9.46 18.55
N ALA A 41 6.81 8.92 19.54
CA ALA A 41 8.13 8.32 19.34
C ALA A 41 8.07 7.19 18.30
N ASN A 42 7.04 6.33 18.37
CA ASN A 42 6.83 5.25 17.42
C ASN A 42 6.57 5.75 15.98
N MET A 43 5.85 6.88 15.83
CA MET A 43 5.66 7.53 14.53
C MET A 43 6.98 8.06 13.94
N TYR A 44 7.85 8.66 14.76
CA TYR A 44 9.19 9.06 14.31
C TYR A 44 10.06 7.86 13.92
N PHE A 45 10.01 6.77 14.69
CA PHE A 45 10.66 5.50 14.31
C PHE A 45 10.15 4.98 12.97
N THR A 46 8.84 5.06 12.72
CA THR A 46 8.24 4.67 11.44
C THR A 46 8.73 5.55 10.29
N LEU A 47 8.83 6.87 10.51
CA LEU A 47 9.30 7.82 9.52
C LEU A 47 10.74 7.53 9.09
N TYR A 48 11.64 7.40 10.05
CA TYR A 48 13.04 7.14 9.75
C TYR A 48 13.29 5.69 9.33
N GLY A 49 12.54 4.73 9.87
CA GLY A 49 12.68 3.32 9.56
C GLY A 49 12.05 2.95 8.22
N PHE A 50 10.73 3.05 8.11
CA PHE A 50 9.97 2.56 6.97
C PHE A 50 9.88 3.55 5.81
N ASN A 51 9.48 4.81 6.06
CA ASN A 51 9.28 5.76 4.95
C ASN A 51 10.59 6.07 4.22
N THR A 52 11.70 6.16 4.95
CA THR A 52 13.04 6.32 4.35
C THR A 52 13.44 5.10 3.51
N LEU A 53 13.09 3.89 3.94
CA LEU A 53 13.33 2.66 3.16
C LEU A 53 12.54 2.65 1.85
N ASP A 54 11.30 3.12 1.89
CA ASP A 54 10.43 3.18 0.71
C ASP A 54 10.96 4.18 -0.32
N GLN A 55 11.37 5.37 0.13
CA GLN A 55 12.02 6.37 -0.71
C GLN A 55 13.35 5.86 -1.31
N ALA A 56 14.18 5.20 -0.50
CA ALA A 56 15.43 4.61 -0.98
C ALA A 56 15.19 3.50 -2.02
N ARG A 57 14.13 2.69 -1.86
CA ARG A 57 13.72 1.70 -2.86
C ARG A 57 13.34 2.37 -4.18
N GLY A 58 12.53 3.45 -4.13
CA GLY A 58 12.17 4.25 -5.31
C GLY A 58 13.41 4.79 -6.03
N LEU A 59 14.33 5.40 -5.28
CA LEU A 59 15.58 5.92 -5.81
C LEU A 59 16.42 4.84 -6.53
N ILE A 60 16.57 3.66 -5.92
CA ILE A 60 17.36 2.57 -6.49
C ILE A 60 16.71 2.01 -7.76
N ARG A 61 15.37 1.88 -7.79
CA ARG A 61 14.62 1.46 -8.98
C ARG A 61 14.86 2.43 -10.14
N ASP A 62 14.77 3.73 -9.87
CA ASP A 62 14.89 4.75 -10.90
C ASP A 62 16.34 4.94 -11.36
N LEU A 63 17.32 4.78 -10.46
CA LEU A 63 18.74 4.69 -10.82
C LEU A 63 19.01 3.50 -11.75
N LYS A 64 18.39 2.35 -11.48
CA LYS A 64 18.52 1.17 -12.34
C LYS A 64 17.93 1.41 -13.73
N MET A 65 16.77 2.07 -13.80
CA MET A 65 16.18 2.50 -15.06
C MET A 65 17.04 3.54 -15.79
N GLY A 66 17.67 4.45 -15.05
CA GLY A 66 18.65 5.41 -15.56
C GLY A 66 19.84 4.71 -16.23
N GLN A 67 20.35 3.64 -15.62
CA GLN A 67 21.41 2.82 -16.23
C GLN A 67 20.96 2.18 -17.56
N TYR A 68 19.73 1.65 -17.63
CA TYR A 68 19.20 1.07 -18.87
C TYR A 68 19.01 2.08 -20.00
N THR A 69 18.66 3.32 -19.64
CA THR A 69 18.44 4.43 -20.57
C THR A 69 19.71 5.23 -20.85
N LYS A 70 20.86 4.83 -20.29
CA LYS A 70 22.16 5.50 -20.40
C LYS A 70 22.16 6.94 -19.87
N LEU A 71 21.28 7.25 -18.91
CA LEU A 71 21.29 8.53 -18.22
C LEU A 71 22.41 8.58 -17.17
N PRO A 72 23.14 9.70 -17.06
CA PRO A 72 24.21 9.83 -16.08
C PRO A 72 23.66 9.77 -14.64
N PRO A 73 24.24 8.95 -13.74
CA PRO A 73 23.74 8.72 -12.39
C PRO A 73 23.61 9.98 -11.52
N ARG A 74 24.48 10.97 -11.76
CA ARG A 74 24.45 12.25 -11.02
C ARG A 74 23.20 13.05 -11.37
N VAL A 75 22.85 13.11 -12.65
CA VAL A 75 21.66 13.85 -13.11
C VAL A 75 20.40 13.17 -12.61
N THR A 76 20.31 11.84 -12.72
CA THR A 76 19.15 11.09 -12.21
C THR A 76 18.97 11.26 -10.71
N PHE A 77 20.05 11.24 -9.92
CA PHE A 77 19.99 11.55 -8.49
C PHE A 77 19.47 12.97 -8.24
N THR A 78 20.05 13.99 -8.88
CA THR A 78 19.62 15.39 -8.67
C THR A 78 18.16 15.63 -9.01
N VAL A 79 17.68 15.10 -10.14
CA VAL A 79 16.28 15.27 -10.58
C VAL A 79 15.33 14.58 -9.61
N GLN A 80 15.67 13.37 -9.13
CA GLN A 80 14.83 12.66 -8.17
C GLN A 80 14.80 13.34 -6.80
N SER A 81 15.94 13.82 -6.31
CA SER A 81 15.98 14.57 -5.05
C SER A 81 15.17 15.86 -5.13
N LEU A 82 15.30 16.61 -6.23
CA LEU A 82 14.47 17.81 -6.46
C LEU A 82 12.98 17.47 -6.55
N GLY A 83 12.63 16.42 -7.30
CA GLY A 83 11.25 15.94 -7.43
C GLY A 83 10.66 15.50 -6.08
N ALA A 84 11.45 14.85 -5.22
CA ALA A 84 11.02 14.45 -3.89
C ALA A 84 10.77 15.67 -2.98
N VAL A 85 11.62 16.70 -3.04
CA VAL A 85 11.43 17.93 -2.27
C VAL A 85 10.18 18.68 -2.74
N VAL A 86 10.03 18.89 -4.04
CA VAL A 86 8.86 19.57 -4.62
C VAL A 86 7.58 18.77 -4.32
N GLY A 87 7.60 17.46 -4.54
CA GLY A 87 6.48 16.58 -4.27
C GLY A 87 6.09 16.55 -2.80
N GLY A 88 7.07 16.53 -1.88
CA GLY A 88 6.84 16.61 -0.44
C GLY A 88 6.18 17.92 -0.01
N LEU A 89 6.66 19.05 -0.53
CA LEU A 89 6.06 20.37 -0.26
C LEU A 89 4.63 20.47 -0.81
N LEU A 90 4.42 20.02 -2.05
CA LEU A 90 3.10 20.03 -2.68
C LEU A 90 2.11 19.13 -1.94
N ASN A 91 2.54 17.93 -1.53
CA ASN A 91 1.72 17.02 -0.72
C ASN A 91 1.31 17.66 0.61
N TYR A 92 2.24 18.36 1.28
CA TYR A 92 1.95 19.09 2.51
C TYR A 92 0.91 20.21 2.30
N VAL A 93 1.07 21.01 1.23
CA VAL A 93 0.12 22.08 0.90
C VAL A 93 -1.27 21.51 0.61
N ILE A 94 -1.36 20.47 -0.22
CA ILE A 94 -2.62 19.80 -0.53
C ILE A 94 -3.27 19.25 0.74
N MET A 95 -2.51 18.58 1.60
CA MET A 95 -3.02 18.05 2.87
C MET A 95 -3.58 19.17 3.75
N LYS A 96 -2.88 20.31 3.84
CA LYS A 96 -3.36 21.47 4.61
C LYS A 96 -4.69 22.02 4.05
N VAL A 97 -4.80 22.12 2.73
CA VAL A 97 -6.04 22.58 2.06
C VAL A 97 -7.19 21.60 2.33
N ILE A 98 -6.97 20.31 2.11
CA ILE A 98 -7.99 19.26 2.32
C ILE A 98 -8.47 19.24 3.77
N ILE A 99 -7.55 19.28 4.73
CA ILE A 99 -7.91 19.32 6.16
C ILE A 99 -8.71 20.59 6.48
N SER A 100 -8.34 21.73 5.92
CA SER A 100 -9.09 22.98 6.16
C SER A 100 -10.50 22.96 5.55
N SER A 101 -10.68 22.30 4.40
CA SER A 101 -11.96 22.27 3.68
C SER A 101 -12.90 21.15 4.15
N GLN A 102 -12.38 19.99 4.55
CA GLN A 102 -13.19 18.79 4.82
C GLN A 102 -12.92 18.15 6.18
N ARG A 103 -12.51 18.95 7.18
CA ARG A 103 -12.17 18.46 8.52
C ARG A 103 -13.25 17.59 9.15
N GLU A 104 -14.51 18.02 9.06
CA GLU A 104 -15.64 17.33 9.72
C GLU A 104 -15.87 15.94 9.10
N ILE A 105 -15.81 15.83 7.77
CA ILE A 105 -15.98 14.56 7.05
C ILE A 105 -14.80 13.61 7.32
N LEU A 106 -13.59 14.13 7.46
CA LEU A 106 -12.40 13.32 7.76
C LEU A 106 -12.40 12.76 9.19
N LEU A 107 -13.14 13.37 10.11
CA LEU A 107 -13.33 12.87 11.47
C LEU A 107 -14.47 11.84 11.57
N GLU A 108 -15.39 11.84 10.60
CA GLU A 108 -16.48 10.87 10.55
C GLU A 108 -15.95 9.45 10.28
N VAL A 109 -16.47 8.47 11.04
CA VAL A 109 -16.02 7.07 10.96
C VAL A 109 -16.29 6.45 9.58
N GLN A 110 -17.36 6.86 8.91
CA GLN A 110 -17.73 6.37 7.58
C GLN A 110 -17.19 7.27 6.45
N GLY A 111 -16.94 8.55 6.74
CA GLY A 111 -16.64 9.55 5.72
C GLY A 111 -17.74 9.65 4.64
N THR A 112 -17.36 10.19 3.49
CA THR A 112 -18.17 10.18 2.26
C THR A 112 -17.52 9.28 1.21
N ASN A 113 -18.22 9.04 0.10
CA ASN A 113 -17.67 8.29 -1.05
C ASN A 113 -16.44 8.96 -1.68
N ILE A 114 -16.23 10.24 -1.39
CA ILE A 114 -15.17 11.08 -1.99
C ILE A 114 -14.04 11.28 -0.97
N TRP A 115 -14.39 11.52 0.29
CA TRP A 115 -13.44 11.82 1.36
C TRP A 115 -13.56 10.82 2.50
N SER A 116 -12.44 10.20 2.85
CA SER A 116 -12.38 9.28 3.98
C SER A 116 -11.12 9.54 4.81
N GLY A 117 -11.31 9.65 6.14
CA GLY A 117 -10.22 9.72 7.11
C GLY A 117 -9.51 8.38 7.34
N GLN A 118 -9.93 7.29 6.68
CA GLN A 118 -9.51 5.92 6.97
C GLN A 118 -8.00 5.72 7.02
N GLN A 119 -7.26 6.29 6.07
CA GLN A 119 -5.80 6.14 6.02
C GLN A 119 -5.13 6.80 7.24
N VAL A 120 -5.56 8.01 7.61
CA VAL A 120 -5.02 8.75 8.76
C VAL A 120 -5.41 8.05 10.07
N GLN A 121 -6.65 7.58 10.18
CA GLN A 121 -7.14 6.85 11.35
C GLN A 121 -6.46 5.50 11.51
N SER A 122 -6.21 4.78 10.42
CA SER A 122 -5.46 3.52 10.42
C SER A 122 -4.01 3.74 10.87
N PHE A 123 -3.36 4.79 10.34
CA PHE A 123 -1.99 5.13 10.75
C PHE A 123 -1.91 5.49 12.24
N ASN A 124 -2.86 6.28 12.75
CA ASN A 124 -2.95 6.62 14.17
C ASN A 124 -3.24 5.39 15.05
N SER A 125 -4.20 4.57 14.65
CA SER A 125 -4.55 3.31 15.36
C SER A 125 -3.36 2.37 15.45
N ASN A 126 -2.59 2.22 14.37
CA ASN A 126 -1.35 1.44 14.37
C ASN A 126 -0.26 2.04 15.28
N ALA A 127 -0.12 3.37 15.28
CA ALA A 127 0.84 4.03 16.17
C ALA A 127 0.48 3.85 17.65
N ILE A 128 -0.80 3.88 18.00
CA ILE A 128 -1.30 3.67 19.37
C ILE A 128 -1.17 2.21 19.77
N SER A 129 -1.59 1.27 18.92
CA SER A 129 -1.57 -0.17 19.24
C SER A 129 -0.14 -0.66 19.46
N TRP A 130 0.79 -0.31 18.57
CA TRP A 130 2.18 -0.68 18.71
C TRP A 130 2.91 0.19 19.75
N GLY A 131 2.74 1.52 19.72
CA GLY A 131 3.55 2.44 20.51
C GLY A 131 3.07 2.65 21.95
N ALA A 132 1.80 3.00 22.17
CA ALA A 132 1.26 3.23 23.52
C ALA A 132 0.92 1.93 24.23
N LEU A 133 0.19 1.06 23.54
CA LEU A 133 -0.42 -0.13 24.15
C LEU A 133 0.38 -1.41 23.89
N GLY A 134 1.54 -1.33 23.23
CA GLY A 134 2.27 -2.51 22.79
C GLY A 134 2.64 -3.46 23.94
N ASN A 135 3.06 -2.91 25.09
CA ASN A 135 3.40 -3.69 26.29
C ASN A 135 2.19 -4.34 26.97
N ILE A 136 0.96 -3.93 26.66
CA ILE A 136 -0.26 -4.50 27.25
C ILE A 136 -0.90 -5.48 26.28
N LEU A 137 -0.97 -5.11 25.00
CA LEU A 137 -1.56 -5.93 23.94
C LEU A 137 -0.68 -7.12 23.57
N TYR A 138 0.64 -6.90 23.43
CA TYR A 138 1.57 -7.85 22.82
C TYR A 138 2.54 -8.51 23.81
N ALA A 139 2.50 -8.15 25.10
CA ALA A 139 3.32 -8.82 26.12
C ALA A 139 2.90 -10.29 26.33
N PRO A 140 3.81 -11.14 26.86
CA PRO A 140 3.48 -12.51 27.24
C PRO A 140 2.32 -12.53 28.26
N GLY A 141 1.13 -12.98 27.82
CA GLY A 141 -0.11 -12.96 28.61
C GLY A 141 -1.16 -11.93 28.15
N GLY A 142 -0.80 -11.01 27.26
CA GLY A 142 -1.74 -10.08 26.63
C GLY A 142 -2.62 -10.76 25.57
N ARG A 143 -3.78 -10.15 25.26
CA ARG A 143 -4.78 -10.68 24.31
C ARG A 143 -4.20 -10.98 22.91
N TYR A 144 -3.15 -10.26 22.51
CA TYR A 144 -2.54 -10.38 21.19
C TYR A 144 -1.06 -10.80 21.23
N ALA A 145 -0.64 -11.50 22.30
CA ALA A 145 0.74 -11.98 22.45
C ALA A 145 1.23 -12.82 21.24
N ILE A 146 0.32 -13.46 20.50
CA ILE A 146 0.65 -14.25 19.30
C ILE A 146 1.15 -13.41 18.11
N ILE A 147 0.83 -12.11 18.06
CA ILE A 147 1.12 -11.26 16.90
C ILE A 147 2.63 -11.08 16.68
N PRO A 148 3.46 -10.76 17.70
CA PRO A 148 4.93 -10.80 17.54
C PRO A 148 5.47 -12.17 17.11
N PHE A 149 4.88 -13.27 17.60
CA PHE A 149 5.27 -14.63 17.20
C PHE A 149 4.91 -14.97 15.75
N ALA A 150 4.06 -14.17 15.09
CA ALA A 150 3.72 -14.36 13.68
C ALA A 150 4.94 -14.28 12.75
N ILE A 151 6.04 -13.61 13.16
CA ILE A 151 7.30 -13.62 12.42
C ILE A 151 7.90 -15.04 12.37
N LEU A 152 7.89 -15.76 13.49
CA LEU A 152 8.37 -17.14 13.57
C LEU A 152 7.42 -18.10 12.84
N ILE A 153 6.11 -17.89 12.99
CA ILE A 153 5.10 -18.66 12.25
C ILE A 153 5.31 -18.48 10.74
N GLY A 154 5.55 -17.25 10.29
CA GLY A 154 5.83 -16.91 8.89
C GLY A 154 7.06 -17.63 8.32
N LEU A 155 8.12 -17.82 9.12
CA LEU A 155 9.27 -18.64 8.73
C LEU A 155 8.91 -20.13 8.57
N GLY A 156 7.91 -20.62 9.29
CA GLY A 156 7.42 -21.98 9.21
C GLY A 156 6.50 -22.25 8.00
N VAL A 157 5.77 -21.24 7.51
CA VAL A 157 4.81 -21.42 6.40
C VAL A 157 5.40 -21.98 5.09
N PRO A 158 6.61 -21.61 4.61
CA PRO A 158 7.17 -22.21 3.40
C PRO A 158 7.51 -23.71 3.56
N ILE A 159 7.72 -24.21 4.78
CA ILE A 159 8.20 -25.58 5.04
C ILE A 159 7.19 -26.64 4.58
N PRO A 160 5.88 -26.57 4.93
CA PRO A 160 4.88 -27.48 4.38
C PRO A 160 4.84 -27.53 2.85
N PHE A 161 4.87 -26.36 2.19
CA PHE A 161 4.83 -26.31 0.71
C PHE A 161 6.08 -26.93 0.08
N TRP A 162 7.25 -26.72 0.70
CA TRP A 162 8.49 -27.37 0.29
C TRP A 162 8.45 -28.89 0.47
N LEU A 163 7.94 -29.39 1.59
CA LEU A 163 7.77 -30.83 1.85
C LEU A 163 6.78 -31.47 0.86
N ILE A 164 5.68 -30.79 0.54
CA ILE A 164 4.70 -31.24 -0.45
C ILE A 164 5.34 -31.34 -1.83
N HIS A 165 6.12 -30.34 -2.25
CA HIS A 165 6.86 -30.40 -3.50
C HIS A 165 7.87 -31.57 -3.52
N LYS A 166 8.58 -31.80 -2.41
CA LYS A 166 9.55 -32.89 -2.28
C LYS A 166 8.89 -34.27 -2.37
N LYS A 167 7.67 -34.44 -1.84
CA LYS A 167 6.94 -35.71 -1.84
C LYS A 167 6.14 -35.94 -3.14
N TRP A 168 5.60 -34.88 -3.73
CA TRP A 168 4.82 -34.92 -4.97
C TRP A 168 5.28 -33.82 -5.95
N PRO A 169 6.37 -34.07 -6.71
CA PRO A 169 6.90 -33.09 -7.65
C PRO A 169 5.91 -32.72 -8.77
N ASN A 170 4.95 -33.60 -9.09
CA ASN A 170 3.95 -33.37 -10.13
C ASN A 170 2.94 -32.24 -9.81
N ILE A 171 2.79 -31.85 -8.53
CA ILE A 171 1.83 -30.83 -8.09
C ILE A 171 2.33 -29.41 -8.39
N HIS A 172 3.62 -29.23 -8.72
CA HIS A 172 4.23 -27.91 -8.97
C HIS A 172 3.97 -26.90 -7.83
N ALA A 173 4.04 -27.38 -6.58
CA ALA A 173 3.87 -26.56 -5.39
C ALA A 173 4.99 -25.51 -5.21
N ASP A 174 6.06 -25.58 -6.01
CA ASP A 174 7.12 -24.58 -6.14
C ASP A 174 6.63 -23.24 -6.71
N LYS A 175 5.52 -23.26 -7.46
CA LYS A 175 4.92 -22.04 -8.04
C LYS A 175 4.14 -21.21 -7.01
N VAL A 176 3.91 -21.74 -5.82
CA VAL A 176 3.19 -21.02 -4.76
C VAL A 176 4.15 -20.12 -4.01
N VAL A 177 4.04 -18.81 -4.23
CA VAL A 177 4.82 -17.80 -3.49
C VAL A 177 4.19 -17.58 -2.12
N THR A 178 4.62 -18.38 -1.14
CA THR A 178 4.04 -18.41 0.22
C THR A 178 4.04 -17.05 0.94
N PRO A 179 5.06 -16.17 0.82
CA PRO A 179 5.00 -14.86 1.48
C PRO A 179 3.89 -13.95 0.94
N ILE A 180 3.64 -14.00 -0.37
CA ILE A 180 2.57 -13.21 -1.01
C ILE A 180 1.22 -13.72 -0.54
N LEU A 181 1.04 -15.04 -0.50
CA LEU A 181 -0.20 -15.67 -0.07
C LEU A 181 -0.53 -15.32 1.38
N CYS A 182 0.44 -15.45 2.30
CA CYS A 182 0.27 -15.04 3.70
C CYS A 182 -0.08 -13.56 3.83
N TRP A 183 0.59 -12.70 3.05
CA TRP A 183 0.31 -11.28 3.07
C TRP A 183 -1.12 -10.97 2.59
N THR A 184 -1.57 -11.59 1.49
CA THR A 184 -2.94 -11.40 0.99
C THR A 184 -4.02 -11.94 1.93
N ILE A 185 -3.75 -13.02 2.66
CA ILE A 185 -4.67 -13.55 3.68
C ILE A 185 -4.75 -12.61 4.89
N GLY A 186 -3.60 -12.05 5.29
CA GLY A 186 -3.53 -11.07 6.38
C GLY A 186 -4.07 -9.70 6.00
N TYR A 187 -4.30 -9.44 4.72
CA TYR A 187 -4.92 -8.22 4.24
C TYR A 187 -6.42 -8.28 4.52
N LEU A 188 -6.80 -7.83 5.72
CA LEU A 188 -8.19 -7.62 6.07
C LEU A 188 -8.68 -6.43 5.22
N SER A 189 -9.54 -6.69 4.24
CA SER A 189 -10.12 -5.64 3.41
C SER A 189 -11.14 -4.87 4.26
N VAL A 190 -10.68 -3.82 4.94
CA VAL A 190 -11.50 -2.92 5.77
C VAL A 190 -12.02 -1.80 4.87
N GLY A 191 -13.35 -1.66 4.75
CA GLY A 191 -14.00 -0.63 3.95
C GLY A 191 -14.73 -1.16 2.72
N ILE A 192 -14.76 -0.37 1.64
CA ILE A 192 -15.46 -0.68 0.37
C ILE A 192 -14.67 -1.75 -0.39
N ASN A 193 -15.17 -2.99 -0.39
CA ASN A 193 -14.50 -4.15 -0.99
C ASN A 193 -14.92 -4.41 -2.45
N SER A 194 -15.76 -3.55 -3.00
CA SER A 194 -16.34 -3.69 -4.34
C SER A 194 -15.28 -3.76 -5.44
N SER A 195 -14.11 -3.16 -5.23
CA SER A 195 -13.00 -3.17 -6.21
C SER A 195 -12.26 -4.50 -6.30
N VAL A 196 -12.30 -5.35 -5.26
CA VAL A 196 -11.51 -6.60 -5.21
C VAL A 196 -11.99 -7.57 -6.29
N PHE A 197 -13.30 -7.73 -6.42
CA PHE A 197 -13.87 -8.62 -7.43
C PHE A 197 -13.56 -8.14 -8.85
N THR A 198 -13.73 -6.84 -9.12
CA THR A 198 -13.39 -6.25 -10.43
C THR A 198 -11.91 -6.41 -10.75
N THR A 199 -11.03 -6.22 -9.77
CA THR A 199 -9.58 -6.42 -9.93
C THR A 199 -9.27 -7.88 -10.25
N PHE A 200 -9.93 -8.83 -9.60
CA PHE A 200 -9.78 -10.26 -9.89
C PHE A 200 -10.24 -10.60 -11.31
N MET A 201 -11.41 -10.09 -11.75
CA MET A 201 -11.89 -10.29 -13.12
C MET A 201 -10.92 -9.73 -14.17
N LEU A 202 -10.41 -8.52 -13.96
CA LEU A 202 -9.41 -7.90 -14.83
C LEU A 202 -8.10 -8.70 -14.84
N ALA A 203 -7.66 -9.21 -13.69
CA ALA A 203 -6.48 -10.06 -13.58
C ALA A 203 -6.65 -11.37 -14.36
N VAL A 204 -7.80 -12.04 -14.25
CA VAL A 204 -8.10 -13.25 -15.05
C VAL A 204 -8.14 -12.91 -16.53
N PHE A 205 -8.80 -11.83 -16.92
CA PHE A 205 -8.86 -11.42 -18.33
C PHE A 205 -7.47 -11.12 -18.92
N SER A 206 -6.66 -10.33 -18.23
CA SER A 206 -5.31 -9.95 -18.68
C SER A 206 -4.32 -11.12 -18.60
N GLN A 207 -4.22 -11.77 -17.44
CA GLN A 207 -3.16 -12.75 -17.18
C GLN A 207 -3.49 -14.15 -17.67
N TYR A 208 -4.78 -14.55 -17.68
CA TYR A 208 -5.19 -15.86 -18.18
C TYR A 208 -5.62 -15.79 -19.65
N TYR A 209 -6.64 -14.98 -19.97
CA TYR A 209 -7.21 -14.98 -21.33
C TYR A 209 -6.27 -14.34 -22.36
N LEU A 210 -5.88 -13.07 -22.17
CA LEU A 210 -5.05 -12.34 -23.13
C LEU A 210 -3.66 -12.98 -23.29
N ARG A 211 -3.06 -13.46 -22.19
CA ARG A 211 -1.76 -14.13 -22.24
C ARG A 211 -1.79 -15.47 -22.98
N LYS A 212 -2.86 -16.27 -22.80
CA LYS A 212 -2.97 -17.62 -23.39
C LYS A 212 -3.47 -17.60 -24.84
N PHE A 213 -4.51 -16.81 -25.12
CA PHE A 213 -5.17 -16.82 -26.43
C PHE A 213 -4.67 -15.73 -27.39
N ARG A 214 -4.10 -14.63 -26.90
CA ARG A 214 -3.62 -13.50 -27.73
C ARG A 214 -2.24 -12.97 -27.31
N PRO A 215 -1.19 -13.82 -27.28
CA PRO A 215 0.13 -13.45 -26.76
C PRO A 215 0.81 -12.31 -27.52
N ARG A 216 0.58 -12.19 -28.85
CA ARG A 216 1.15 -11.10 -29.66
C ARG A 216 0.62 -9.73 -29.24
N TRP A 217 -0.68 -9.64 -28.95
CA TRP A 217 -1.29 -8.39 -28.49
C TRP A 217 -0.83 -8.08 -27.07
N PHE A 218 -0.84 -9.08 -26.18
CA PHE A 218 -0.43 -8.94 -24.80
C PHE A 218 1.00 -8.36 -24.68
N ARG A 219 1.96 -8.90 -25.43
CA ARG A 219 3.35 -8.41 -25.39
C ARG A 219 3.51 -6.97 -25.90
N LYS A 220 2.72 -6.56 -26.91
CA LYS A 220 2.87 -5.25 -27.55
C LYS A 220 2.13 -4.14 -26.80
N TYR A 221 0.92 -4.42 -26.32
CA TYR A 221 0.01 -3.37 -25.84
C TYR A 221 -0.32 -3.44 -24.35
N ASN A 222 -0.12 -4.58 -23.67
CA ASN A 222 -0.55 -4.69 -22.27
C ASN A 222 0.16 -3.69 -21.34
N PHE A 223 1.47 -3.50 -21.51
CA PHE A 223 2.22 -2.51 -20.73
C PHE A 223 1.78 -1.07 -21.04
N LEU A 224 1.56 -0.75 -22.33
CA LEU A 224 1.11 0.59 -22.74
C LEU A 224 -0.30 0.90 -22.23
N LEU A 225 -1.22 -0.07 -22.34
CA LEU A 225 -2.58 0.04 -21.82
C LEU A 225 -2.57 0.21 -20.30
N SER A 226 -1.75 -0.58 -19.59
CA SER A 226 -1.61 -0.46 -18.13
C SER A 226 -1.09 0.92 -17.73
N ALA A 227 -0.08 1.44 -18.43
CA ALA A 227 0.47 2.77 -18.17
C ALA A 227 -0.56 3.88 -18.48
N ALA A 228 -1.33 3.74 -19.56
CA ALA A 228 -2.35 4.70 -19.94
C ALA A 228 -3.53 4.71 -18.95
N LEU A 229 -3.97 3.54 -18.48
CA LEU A 229 -5.03 3.42 -17.48
C LEU A 229 -4.60 4.02 -16.13
N ASP A 230 -3.39 3.73 -15.67
CA ASP A 230 -2.87 4.29 -14.42
C ASP A 230 -2.72 5.81 -14.52
N GLY A 231 -2.00 6.32 -15.55
CA GLY A 231 -1.82 7.75 -15.75
C GLY A 231 -3.13 8.51 -15.95
N GLY A 232 -4.05 7.97 -16.77
CA GLY A 232 -5.37 8.57 -17.01
C GLY A 232 -6.23 8.62 -15.75
N THR A 233 -6.18 7.57 -14.92
CA THR A 233 -6.90 7.54 -13.64
C THR A 233 -6.35 8.58 -12.68
N GLN A 234 -5.02 8.71 -12.55
CA GLN A 234 -4.42 9.71 -11.66
C GLN A 234 -4.79 11.15 -12.06
N VAL A 235 -4.79 11.46 -13.37
CA VAL A 235 -5.21 12.77 -13.86
C VAL A 235 -6.69 13.02 -13.58
N MET A 236 -7.55 12.02 -13.85
CA MET A 236 -8.99 12.14 -13.57
C MET A 236 -9.29 12.28 -12.08
N VAL A 237 -8.58 11.56 -11.21
CA VAL A 237 -8.71 11.71 -9.76
C VAL A 237 -8.30 13.11 -9.32
N PHE A 238 -7.18 13.64 -9.80
CA PHE A 238 -6.75 15.00 -9.47
C PHE A 238 -7.80 16.04 -9.88
N VAL A 239 -8.27 15.98 -11.13
CA VAL A 239 -9.30 16.89 -11.65
C VAL A 239 -10.60 16.74 -10.87
N PHE A 240 -11.05 15.50 -10.65
CA PHE A 240 -12.28 15.22 -9.89
C PHE A 240 -12.19 15.77 -8.48
N THR A 241 -11.11 15.49 -7.75
CA THR A 241 -10.91 15.94 -6.38
C THR A 241 -10.97 17.46 -6.26
N PHE A 242 -10.30 18.22 -7.14
CA PHE A 242 -10.24 19.68 -7.03
C PHE A 242 -11.42 20.41 -7.66
N ALA A 243 -11.97 19.91 -8.78
CA ALA A 243 -13.01 20.61 -9.53
C ALA A 243 -14.44 20.21 -9.13
N VAL A 244 -14.66 18.97 -8.69
CA VAL A 244 -16.01 18.42 -8.47
C VAL A 244 -16.20 17.96 -7.01
N GLY A 245 -15.24 17.21 -6.49
CA GLY A 245 -15.30 16.56 -5.19
C GLY A 245 -15.05 17.47 -3.99
N GLY A 246 -14.92 18.79 -4.16
CA GLY A 246 -14.80 19.71 -3.03
C GLY A 246 -13.40 19.80 -2.39
N GLY A 247 -12.35 19.35 -3.06
CA GLY A 247 -10.95 19.52 -2.62
C GLY A 247 -10.50 20.98 -2.58
N SER A 248 -11.16 21.86 -3.34
CA SER A 248 -11.01 23.32 -3.27
C SER A 248 -12.11 24.02 -2.45
N GLY A 249 -12.96 23.27 -1.73
CA GLY A 249 -14.04 23.80 -0.89
C GLY A 249 -15.40 23.99 -1.58
N LYS A 250 -15.48 23.95 -2.93
CA LYS A 250 -16.76 23.93 -3.66
C LYS A 250 -17.06 22.52 -4.15
N VAL A 251 -18.14 21.93 -3.65
CA VAL A 251 -18.67 20.64 -4.12
C VAL A 251 -19.63 20.92 -5.28
N VAL A 252 -19.44 20.25 -6.40
CA VAL A 252 -20.40 20.25 -7.52
C VAL A 252 -21.11 18.91 -7.49
N ASP A 253 -22.39 18.92 -7.12
CA ASP A 253 -23.19 17.70 -7.10
C ASP A 253 -23.38 17.16 -8.51
N MET A 254 -22.91 15.94 -8.75
CA MET A 254 -23.16 15.24 -10.00
C MET A 254 -24.64 14.89 -10.13
N PRO A 255 -25.19 14.87 -11.36
CA PRO A 255 -26.56 14.46 -11.59
C PRO A 255 -26.79 13.04 -11.06
N ARG A 256 -28.05 12.72 -10.75
CA ARG A 256 -28.45 11.39 -10.27
C ARG A 256 -28.54 10.43 -11.43
N TRP A 257 -27.87 9.30 -11.34
CA TRP A 257 -27.93 8.22 -12.34
C TRP A 257 -27.55 6.89 -11.71
N ALA A 258 -27.58 5.80 -12.49
CA ALA A 258 -27.43 4.43 -11.99
C ALA A 258 -26.15 4.18 -11.16
N LEU A 259 -25.06 4.91 -11.44
CA LEU A 259 -23.78 4.84 -10.70
C LEU A 259 -23.57 6.00 -9.71
N ASN A 260 -24.56 6.88 -9.54
CA ASN A 260 -24.61 7.93 -8.51
C ASN A 260 -26.03 8.00 -7.88
N PRO A 261 -26.45 6.95 -7.15
CA PRO A 261 -27.76 6.91 -6.50
C PRO A 261 -27.83 7.82 -5.28
N ILE A 262 -29.05 8.13 -4.82
CA ILE A 262 -29.28 8.87 -3.57
C ILE A 262 -28.93 7.94 -2.41
N GLY A 263 -27.88 8.27 -1.66
CA GLY A 263 -27.39 7.48 -0.52
C GLY A 263 -26.06 6.82 -0.81
N ASN A 264 -25.97 5.52 -0.51
CA ASN A 264 -24.74 4.75 -0.65
C ASN A 264 -24.59 4.22 -2.10
N PRO A 265 -23.44 4.42 -2.79
CA PRO A 265 -23.24 3.99 -4.18
C PRO A 265 -23.29 2.47 -4.35
N ASP A 266 -22.98 1.75 -3.29
CA ASP A 266 -23.03 0.30 -3.18
C ASP A 266 -24.42 -0.23 -2.77
N TYR A 267 -25.43 0.65 -2.64
CA TYR A 267 -26.80 0.34 -2.22
C TYR A 267 -26.91 -0.34 -0.84
N CYS A 268 -25.81 -0.45 -0.10
CA CYS A 268 -25.77 -1.00 1.25
C CYS A 268 -26.35 0.00 2.26
N LYS A 269 -27.02 -0.49 3.32
CA LYS A 269 -27.46 0.37 4.43
C LYS A 269 -26.25 0.91 5.20
N ARG A 270 -26.28 2.19 5.58
CA ARG A 270 -25.32 2.75 6.54
C ARG A 270 -25.47 2.01 7.87
N LEU A 271 -24.34 1.69 8.50
CA LEU A 271 -24.34 1.24 9.90
C LEU A 271 -24.78 2.46 10.73
N THR A 272 -25.97 2.37 11.32
CA THR A 272 -26.46 3.30 12.36
C THR A 272 -25.77 3.02 13.68
#